data_AF-A0A8S2U8L1-F1
#
_entry.id   AF-A0A8S2U8L1-F1
#
_cell.length_a   1.000
_cell.length_b   1.000
_cell.length_c   1.000
_cell.angle_alpha   90.00
_cell.angle_beta   90.00
_cell.angle_gamma   90.00
#
_symmetry.space_group_name_H-M   'P 1'
#
loop_
_entity.id
_entity.type
_entity.pdbx_description
1 polymer ?
#
loop_
_entity_poly.entity_id
_entity_poly.type
_entity_poly.pdbx_seq_one_letter_code
_entity_poly.pdbx_strand_id
1 'polypeptide(L)' 'LAGMSKEEKQTLDLTTASDYVYLNQLDGTIYCDSRDDGKEWSTIKSACKVLMFSDQELNDILRLLSVVLHLGNLKFQGK' A
#
# COMPACT_ATOMS: atom_id res chain seq x y z
N LEU A 1 -1.88 -2.49 -2.70
CA LEU A 1 -2.23 -1.45 -3.71
C LEU A 1 -3.35 -1.88 -4.66
N ALA A 2 -3.41 -3.15 -5.08
CA ALA A 2 -4.36 -3.64 -6.08
C ALA A 2 -5.85 -3.44 -5.73
N GLY A 3 -6.24 -3.59 -4.46
CA GLY A 3 -7.64 -3.47 -4.03
C GLY A 3 -8.14 -2.05 -3.73
N MET A 4 -7.27 -1.03 -3.71
CA MET A 4 -7.68 0.34 -3.39
C MET A 4 -8.42 1.00 -4.56
N SER A 5 -9.44 1.79 -4.25
CA SER A 5 -10.12 2.63 -5.24
C SER A 5 -9.18 3.72 -5.78
N LYS A 6 -9.57 4.37 -6.88
CA LYS A 6 -8.78 5.48 -7.44
C LYS A 6 -8.71 6.66 -6.46
N GLU A 7 -9.79 6.93 -5.76
CA GLU A 7 -9.94 8.00 -4.78
C GLU A 7 -9.10 7.72 -3.51
N GLU A 8 -9.13 6.47 -3.02
CA GLU A 8 -8.28 6.03 -1.90
C GLU A 8 -6.79 6.20 -2.25
N LYS A 9 -6.38 5.84 -3.48
CA LYS A 9 -5.01 6.02 -3.95
C LYS A 9 -4.63 7.49 -4.07
N GLN A 10 -5.50 8.32 -4.65
CA GLN A 10 -5.27 9.76 -4.79
C GLN A 10 -5.09 10.45 -3.43
N THR A 11 -5.86 10.07 -2.43
CA THR A 11 -5.76 10.65 -1.07
C THR A 11 -4.40 10.38 -0.41
N LEU A 12 -3.71 9.31 -0.84
CA LEU A 12 -2.41 8.89 -0.30
C LEU A 12 -1.24 9.17 -1.25
N ASP A 13 -1.51 9.86 -2.38
CA ASP A 13 -0.57 10.08 -3.49
C ASP A 13 0.04 8.77 -4.02
N LEU A 14 -0.75 7.69 -4.06
CA LEU A 14 -0.29 6.37 -4.48
C LEU A 14 -0.51 6.12 -5.98
N THR A 15 0.51 5.57 -6.66
CA THR A 15 0.44 5.14 -8.07
C THR A 15 0.40 3.60 -8.19
N THR A 16 1.16 3.01 -9.12
CA THR A 16 1.24 1.55 -9.32
C THR A 16 2.30 0.92 -8.41
N ALA A 17 2.17 -0.39 -8.14
CA ALA A 17 3.13 -1.08 -7.29
C ALA A 17 4.57 -1.04 -7.84
N SER A 18 4.71 -1.07 -9.17
CA SER A 18 6.01 -1.00 -9.85
C SER A 18 6.73 0.34 -9.68
N ASP A 19 6.04 1.39 -9.24
CA ASP A 19 6.64 2.71 -9.02
C ASP A 19 7.39 2.81 -7.67
N TYR A 20 7.26 1.80 -6.81
CA TYR A 20 7.84 1.81 -5.46
C TYR A 20 8.99 0.82 -5.32
N VAL A 21 10.17 1.35 -5.01
CA VAL A 21 11.42 0.59 -4.86
C VAL A 21 11.30 -0.49 -3.78
N TYR A 22 10.57 -0.24 -2.69
CA TYR A 22 10.35 -1.25 -1.64
C TYR A 22 9.47 -2.43 -2.06
N LEU A 23 8.77 -2.35 -3.19
CA LEU A 23 7.88 -3.41 -3.66
C LEU A 23 8.45 -4.25 -4.80
N ASN A 24 9.43 -3.73 -5.55
CA ASN A 24 9.94 -4.35 -6.78
C ASN A 24 11.43 -4.72 -6.73
N GLN A 25 12.04 -4.68 -5.54
CA GLN A 25 13.49 -4.85 -5.34
C GLN A 25 14.01 -6.26 -5.63
N LEU A 26 13.18 -7.28 -5.40
CA LEU A 26 13.52 -8.66 -5.69
C LEU A 26 12.96 -8.98 -7.08
N ASP A 27 13.84 -9.20 -8.06
CA ASP A 27 13.57 -9.62 -9.46
C ASP A 27 12.45 -8.88 -10.23
N GLY A 28 11.91 -7.79 -9.69
CA GLY A 28 10.77 -7.06 -10.25
C GLY A 28 9.41 -7.72 -10.00
N THR A 29 9.35 -8.85 -9.26
CA THR A 29 8.09 -9.55 -9.03
C THR A 29 7.26 -8.86 -7.95
N ILE A 30 6.11 -8.33 -8.39
CA ILE A 30 5.09 -7.69 -7.55
C ILE A 30 3.81 -8.54 -7.44
N TYR A 31 3.86 -9.79 -7.91
CA TYR A 31 2.73 -10.70 -7.98
C TYR A 31 3.07 -12.05 -7.34
N CYS A 32 2.07 -12.71 -6.77
CA CYS A 32 2.18 -14.04 -6.23
C CYS A 32 1.00 -14.87 -6.72
N ASP A 33 1.26 -15.94 -7.46
CA ASP A 33 0.23 -16.76 -8.16
C ASP A 33 -0.89 -17.27 -7.23
N SER A 34 -0.57 -17.50 -5.95
CA SER A 34 -1.51 -18.01 -4.96
C SER A 34 -2.34 -16.95 -4.24
N ARG A 35 -2.15 -15.66 -4.58
CA ARG A 35 -2.76 -14.53 -3.85
C ARG A 35 -3.41 -13.51 -4.78
N ASP A 36 -4.58 -13.05 -4.38
CA ASP A 36 -5.32 -11.98 -5.04
C ASP A 36 -5.42 -10.79 -4.08
N ASP A 37 -4.42 -9.90 -4.11
CA ASP A 37 -4.36 -8.70 -3.25
C ASP A 37 -5.57 -7.76 -3.45
N GLY A 38 -6.25 -7.85 -4.59
CA GLY A 38 -7.47 -7.10 -4.85
C GLY A 38 -8.63 -7.60 -4.00
N LYS A 39 -8.82 -8.92 -3.94
CA LYS A 39 -9.85 -9.55 -3.11
C LYS A 39 -9.54 -9.48 -1.62
N GLU A 40 -8.28 -9.70 -1.23
CA GLU A 40 -7.87 -9.67 0.16
C GLU A 40 -8.05 -8.28 0.81
N TRP A 41 -8.05 -7.21 0.02
CA TRP A 41 -8.24 -5.84 0.52
C TRP A 41 -9.54 -5.65 1.29
N SER A 42 -10.67 -6.13 0.76
CA SER A 42 -11.97 -5.98 1.43
C SER A 42 -12.05 -6.86 2.69
N THR A 43 -11.43 -8.04 2.68
CA THR A 43 -11.28 -8.92 3.83
C THR A 43 -10.50 -8.23 4.95
N ILE A 44 -9.36 -7.62 4.63
CA ILE A 44 -8.53 -6.88 5.61
C ILE A 44 -9.31 -5.70 6.19
N LYS A 45 -9.97 -4.88 5.36
CA LYS A 45 -10.80 -3.76 5.86
C LYS A 45 -11.92 -4.23 6.79
N SER A 46 -12.55 -5.37 6.46
CA SER A 46 -13.61 -5.94 7.30
C SER A 46 -13.06 -6.49 8.61
N ALA A 47 -11.90 -7.13 8.59
CA ALA A 47 -11.23 -7.63 9.80
C ALA A 47 -10.86 -6.48 10.75
N CYS A 48 -10.35 -5.34 10.24
CA CYS A 48 -10.09 -4.16 11.05
C CYS A 48 -11.36 -3.66 11.77
N LYS A 49 -12.52 -3.69 11.10
CA LYS A 49 -13.81 -3.32 11.72
C LYS A 49 -14.22 -4.29 12.82
N VAL A 50 -14.02 -5.60 12.62
CA VAL A 50 -14.27 -6.62 13.66
C VAL A 50 -13.38 -6.39 14.88
N LEU A 51 -12.15 -5.93 14.66
CA LEU A 51 -11.20 -5.55 15.70
C LEU A 51 -11.44 -4.14 16.28
N MET A 52 -12.56 -3.50 15.93
CA MET A 52 -12.98 -2.19 16.45
C MET A 52 -12.05 -1.03 16.11
N PHE A 53 -11.26 -1.14 15.04
CA PHE A 53 -10.57 0.03 14.50
C PHE A 53 -11.59 1.01 13.91
N SER A 54 -11.47 2.27 14.27
CA SER A 54 -12.19 3.36 13.62
C SER A 54 -11.69 3.58 12.20
N ASP A 55 -12.52 4.22 11.36
CA ASP A 55 -12.11 4.58 10.00
C ASP A 55 -10.89 5.53 10.01
N GLN A 56 -10.76 6.38 11.03
CA GLN A 56 -9.62 7.27 11.20
C GLN A 56 -8.32 6.48 11.50
N GLU A 57 -8.35 5.53 12.44
CA GLU A 57 -7.18 4.70 12.75
C GLU A 57 -6.73 3.88 11.54
N LEU A 58 -7.68 3.31 10.78
CA LEU A 58 -7.36 2.62 9.54
C LEU A 58 -6.69 3.58 8.54
N ASN A 59 -7.23 4.78 8.36
CA ASN A 59 -6.65 5.79 7.47
C ASN A 59 -5.24 6.20 7.91
N ASP A 60 -5.00 6.34 9.21
CA ASP A 60 -3.68 6.69 9.75
C ASP A 60 -2.66 5.57 9.53
N ILE A 61 -3.06 4.32 9.69
CA ILE A 61 -2.22 3.15 9.34
C ILE A 61 -1.90 3.17 7.85
N LEU A 62 -2.89 3.37 6.98
CA LEU A 62 -2.68 3.41 5.54
C LEU A 62 -1.78 4.58 5.11
N ARG A 63 -1.92 5.73 5.77
CA ARG A 63 -1.05 6.89 5.58
C ARG A 63 0.39 6.61 6.02
N LEU A 64 0.58 5.94 7.15
CA LEU A 64 1.92 5.53 7.58
C LEU A 64 2.56 4.60 6.55
N LEU A 65 1.81 3.62 6.05
CA LEU A 65 2.30 2.70 5.02
C LEU A 65 2.61 3.42 3.70
N SER A 66 1.80 4.39 3.27
CA SER A 66 2.09 5.16 2.05
C SER A 66 3.37 5.98 2.18
N VAL A 67 3.61 6.59 3.34
CA VAL A 67 4.86 7.31 3.63
C VAL A 67 6.07 6.37 3.54
N VAL A 68 6.00 5.16 4.09
CA VAL A 68 7.09 4.18 3.98
C VAL A 68 7.43 3.87 2.52
N LEU A 69 6.42 3.70 1.66
CA LEU A 69 6.63 3.47 0.23
C LEU A 69 7.32 4.67 -0.45
N HIS A 70 6.86 5.89 -0.15
CA HIS A 70 7.44 7.12 -0.68
C HIS A 70 8.88 7.33 -0.23
N LEU A 71 9.19 7.03 1.03
CA LEU A 71 10.55 7.10 1.58
C LEU A 71 11.50 6.17 0.84
N GLY A 72 11.05 4.97 0.45
CA GLY A 72 11.84 4.03 -0.35
C GLY A 72 12.25 4.55 -1.72
N ASN A 73 11.52 5.54 -2.26
CA ASN A 73 11.81 6.16 -3.55
C ASN A 73 12.76 7.36 -3.47
N LEU A 74 13.14 7.80 -2.27
CA LEU A 74 14.08 8.90 -2.10
C LEU A 74 15.46 8.49 -2.62
N LYS A 75 16.00 9.27 -3.56
CA LYS A 75 17.37 9.11 -4.07
C LYS A 75 18.26 10.15 -3.40
N PHE A 76 19.18 9.67 -2.57
CA PHE A 76 20.18 10.53 -1.93
C PHE A 76 21.36 10.73 -2.89
N GLN A 77 21.70 11.98 -3.16
CA GLN A 77 22.94 12.32 -3.87
C GLN A 77 24.04 12.52 -2.82
N GLY A 78 25.10 11.73 -2.92
CA GLY A 78 26.34 11.98 -2.18
C GLY A 78 27.04 13.22 -2.73
N LYS A 79 27.88 13.84 -1.90
CA LYS A 79 28.86 14.83 -2.38
C LYS A 79 29.99 14.15 -3.14
#